data_AF-A0A518N7M4-F1
#
_entry.id   AF-A0A518N7M4-F1
#
_cell.length_a   1.000
_cell.length_b   1.000
_cell.length_c   1.000
_cell.angle_alpha   90.00
_cell.angle_beta   90.00
_cell.angle_gamma   90.00
#
_symmetry.space_group_name_H-M   'P 1'
#
loop_
_entity.id
_entity.type
_entity.pdbx_description
1 polymer ?
#
loop_
_entity_poly.entity_id
_entity_poly.type
_entity_poly.pdbx_seq_one_letter_code
_entity_poly.pdbx_strand_id
1 'polypeptide(L)' 'MRAARHDALADSVRRVQSRTGGQVLSAERVPFDGRDINRVKVVDERGRVRVYMDDPASRRPPRPTRGDDD' A
#
# COMPACT_ATOMS: atom_id res chain seq x y z
N MET A 1 9.10 0.03 -15.74
CA MET A 1 7.69 0.03 -15.25
C MET A 1 7.36 -1.00 -14.16
N ARG A 2 8.00 -2.18 -14.10
CA ARG A 2 7.67 -3.22 -13.08
C ARG A 2 8.16 -2.88 -11.65
N ALA A 3 9.31 -2.20 -11.52
CA ALA A 3 9.88 -1.74 -10.25
C ALA A 3 8.93 -0.78 -9.50
N ALA A 4 8.48 0.31 -10.15
CA ALA A 4 7.53 1.26 -9.59
C ALA A 4 6.24 0.63 -9.04
N ARG A 5 5.77 -0.47 -9.65
CA ARG A 5 4.59 -1.22 -9.17
C ARG A 5 4.87 -2.07 -7.94
N HIS A 6 6.08 -2.61 -7.82
CA HIS A 6 6.53 -3.32 -6.63
C HIS A 6 6.74 -2.35 -5.47
N ASP A 7 7.31 -1.17 -5.75
CA ASP A 7 7.52 -0.11 -4.78
C ASP A 7 6.17 0.39 -4.22
N ALA A 8 5.16 0.58 -5.08
CA ALA A 8 3.82 0.96 -4.66
C ALA A 8 3.14 -0.06 -3.72
N LEU A 9 3.38 -1.36 -3.92
CA LEU A 9 2.88 -2.42 -3.04
C LEU A 9 3.63 -2.41 -1.70
N ALA A 10 4.96 -2.32 -1.74
CA ALA A 10 5.79 -2.24 -0.54
C ALA A 10 5.42 -1.02 0.33
N ASP A 11 5.17 0.12 -0.30
CA ASP A 11 4.72 1.33 0.40
C ASP A 11 3.34 1.18 1.01
N SER A 12 2.44 0.45 0.34
CA SER A 12 1.12 0.14 0.87
C SER A 12 1.23 -0.70 2.14
N VAL A 13 2.04 -1.75 2.10
CA VAL A 13 2.35 -2.61 3.24
C VAL A 13 2.89 -1.80 4.42
N ARG A 14 3.90 -0.96 4.20
CA ARG A 14 4.48 -0.11 5.26
C ARG A 14 3.45 0.81 5.91
N ARG A 15 2.59 1.44 5.11
CA ARG A 15 1.51 2.31 5.63
C ARG A 15 0.48 1.55 6.44
N VAL A 16 0.05 0.38 5.96
CA VAL A 16 -0.95 -0.43 6.65
C VAL A 16 -0.38 -0.94 7.97
N GLN A 17 0.86 -1.43 7.99
CA GLN A 17 1.55 -1.82 9.23
C GLN A 17 1.64 -0.65 10.21
N SER A 18 2.11 0.52 9.75
CA SER A 18 2.22 1.72 10.59
C SER A 18 0.87 2.20 11.15
N ARG A 19 -0.21 2.15 10.36
CA ARG A 19 -1.55 2.60 10.79
C ARG A 19 -2.24 1.64 11.75
N THR A 20 -1.95 0.34 11.64
CA THR A 20 -2.72 -0.70 12.34
C THR A 20 -1.96 -1.35 13.49
N GLY A 21 -0.63 -1.28 13.49
CA GLY A 21 0.21 -2.06 14.41
C GLY A 21 0.15 -3.58 14.17
N GLY A 22 -0.64 -4.04 13.20
CA GLY A 22 -0.91 -5.46 12.97
C GLY A 22 0.09 -6.13 12.03
N GLN A 23 0.10 -7.47 12.07
CA GLN A 23 0.95 -8.29 11.21
C GLN A 23 0.29 -8.50 9.84
N VAL A 24 1.06 -8.27 8.77
CA VAL A 24 0.61 -8.53 7.41
C VAL A 24 0.67 -10.03 7.12
N LEU A 25 -0.45 -10.58 6.69
CA LEU A 25 -0.58 -11.99 6.29
C LEU A 25 -0.40 -12.16 4.77
N SER A 26 -0.87 -11.18 4.00
CA SER A 26 -0.79 -11.22 2.54
C SER A 26 -0.83 -9.80 1.98
N ALA A 27 -0.04 -9.56 0.93
CA ALA A 27 -0.04 -8.32 0.18
C ALA A 27 0.10 -8.66 -1.31
N GLU A 28 -0.93 -8.34 -2.09
CA GLU A 28 -1.00 -8.71 -3.50
C GLU A 28 -1.68 -7.59 -4.30
N ARG A 29 -1.47 -7.61 -5.62
CA ARG A 29 -2.24 -6.76 -6.54
C ARG A 29 -3.42 -7.55 -7.05
N VAL A 30 -4.60 -6.94 -7.02
CA VAL A 30 -5.83 -7.53 -7.54
C VAL A 30 -6.49 -6.60 -8.55
N PRO A 31 -7.07 -7.14 -9.64
CA PRO A 31 -7.88 -6.35 -10.55
C PRO A 31 -9.17 -5.90 -9.87
N PHE A 32 -9.49 -4.61 -9.98
CA PHE A 32 -10.68 -3.98 -9.46
C PHE A 32 -11.04 -2.79 -10.34
N ASP A 33 -12.27 -2.76 -10.88
CA ASP A 33 -12.77 -1.63 -11.69
C ASP A 33 -11.80 -1.22 -12.83
N GLY A 34 -11.36 -2.22 -13.62
CA GLY A 34 -10.47 -2.03 -14.76
C GLY A 34 -9.01 -1.66 -14.42
N ARG A 35 -8.64 -1.63 -13.13
CA ARG A 35 -7.28 -1.29 -12.68
C ARG A 35 -6.76 -2.25 -11.61
N ASP A 36 -5.44 -2.30 -11.45
CA ASP A 36 -4.81 -3.07 -10.36
C ASP A 36 -4.75 -2.23 -9.09
N ILE A 37 -5.31 -2.75 -8.00
CA ILE A 37 -5.21 -2.16 -6.65
C ILE A 37 -4.36 -3.04 -5.74
N ASN A 38 -3.76 -2.44 -4.71
CA ASN A 38 -3.08 -3.20 -3.68
C ASN A 38 -4.10 -3.69 -2.64
N ARG A 39 -4.09 -4.99 -2.37
CA ARG A 39 -4.88 -5.63 -1.32
C ARG A 39 -3.94 -6.13 -0.23
N VAL A 40 -4.11 -5.62 0.98
CA VAL A 40 -3.29 -6.01 2.15
C VAL A 40 -4.20 -6.63 3.21
N LYS A 41 -3.91 -7.87 3.58
CA LYS A 41 -4.57 -8.56 4.69
C LYS A 41 -3.70 -8.46 5.93
N VAL A 42 -4.30 -8.02 7.03
CA VAL A 42 -3.62 -7.81 8.30
C VAL A 42 -4.39 -8.48 9.42
N VAL A 43 -3.66 -9.09 10.35
CA VAL A 43 -4.22 -9.53 11.63
C VAL A 43 -3.88 -8.49 12.71
N ASP A 44 -4.90 -8.03 13.44
CA ASP A 44 -4.70 -7.12 14.57
C ASP A 44 -4.30 -7.88 15.84
N GLU A 45 -3.96 -7.15 16.90
CA GLU A 45 -3.55 -7.72 18.20
C GLU A 45 -4.61 -8.61 18.85
N ARG A 46 -5.88 -8.49 18.43
CA ARG A 46 -6.99 -9.31 18.92
C ARG A 46 -7.21 -10.56 18.05
N GLY A 47 -6.33 -10.82 17.09
CA GLY A 47 -6.44 -11.93 16.16
C GLY A 47 -7.45 -11.71 15.03
N ARG A 48 -7.98 -10.50 14.84
CA ARG A 48 -8.98 -10.24 13.81
C ARG A 48 -8.32 -9.90 12.49
N VAL A 49 -8.78 -10.54 11.42
CA VAL A 49 -8.29 -10.26 10.07
C VAL A 49 -9.06 -9.10 9.45
N ARG A 50 -8.34 -8.07 8.99
CA ARG A 50 -8.87 -6.92 8.26
C ARG A 50 -8.23 -6.86 6.87
N VAL A 51 -9.02 -6.47 5.87
CA VAL A 51 -8.56 -6.29 4.49
C VAL A 51 -8.54 -4.80 4.16
N TYR A 52 -7.39 -4.30 3.74
CA TYR A 52 -7.20 -2.94 3.27
C TYR A 52 -7.02 -2.94 1.76
N MET A 53 -7.94 -2.27 1.08
CA MET A 53 -7.87 -2.02 -0.35
C MET A 53 -7.28 -0.64 -0.58
N ASP A 54 -6.31 -0.59 -1.45
CA ASP A 54 -5.49 0.59 -1.63
C ASP A 54 -5.21 0.85 -3.11
N ASP A 55 -5.83 1.91 -3.62
CA ASP A 55 -5.68 2.31 -5.00
C ASP A 55 -4.51 3.30 -5.17
N PRO A 56 -3.45 2.93 -5.91
CA PRO A 56 -2.35 3.83 -6.20
C PRO A 56 -2.76 5.03 -7.08
N ALA A 57 -3.84 4.94 -7.87
CA ALA A 57 -4.30 6.04 -8.74
C ALA A 57 -5.07 7.13 -7.97
N SER A 58 -5.81 6.76 -6.92
CA SER A 58 -6.47 7.70 -6.01
C SER A 58 -5.46 8.48 -5.13
N ARG A 59 -4.19 8.07 -5.12
CA ARG A 59 -3.14 8.78 -4.41
C ARG A 59 -2.59 9.86 -5.31
N ARG A 60 -2.95 11.11 -5.02
CA ARG A 60 -2.18 12.27 -5.49
C ARG A 60 -0.71 12.01 -5.16
N PRO A 61 0.21 11.97 -6.13
CA PRO A 61 1.61 11.72 -5.84
C PRO A 61 2.06 12.79 -4.84
N PRO A 62 2.88 12.44 -3.83
CA PRO A 62 3.57 13.47 -3.07
C PRO A 62 4.29 14.33 -4.10
N ARG A 63 4.01 15.63 -4.11
CA ARG A 63 4.81 16.59 -4.91
C ARG A 63 6.27 16.26 -4.59
N PRO A 64 7.14 16.06 -5.60
CA PRO A 64 8.56 15.97 -5.30
C PRO A 64 8.92 17.26 -4.55
N THR A 65 9.27 17.14 -3.28
CA THR A 65 9.98 18.20 -2.58
C THR A 65 11.30 18.31 -3.32
N ARG A 66 11.40 19.35 -4.15
CA ARG A 66 12.63 19.77 -4.81
C ARG A 66 13.72 19.83 -3.74
N GLY A 67 14.57 18.82 -3.71
CA GLY A 67 15.89 18.85 -3.10
C GLY A 67 16.89 19.17 -4.20
N ASP A 68 16.63 20.24 -4.94
CA ASP A 68 17.64 20.99 -5.67
C ASP A 68 17.72 22.30 -4.88
N ASP A 69 18.65 22.41 -3.93
CA ASP A 69 19.21 23.67 -3.42
C ASP A 69 20.37 23.32 -2.45
N ASP A 70 21.58 23.66 -2.90
CA ASP A 70 22.94 23.67 -2.30
C ASP A 70 23.70 22.38 -1.93
#